data_AF-A0A8J5NKW8-F1
#
_entry.id   AF-A0A8J5NKW8-F1
#
_cell.length_a   1.000
_cell.length_b   1.000
_cell.length_c   1.000
_cell.angle_alpha   90.00
_cell.angle_beta   90.00
_cell.angle_gamma   90.00
#
_symmetry.space_group_name_H-M   'P 1'
#
loop_
_entity.id
_entity.type
_entity.pdbx_description
1 polymer ?
#
loop_
_entity_poly.entity_id
_entity_poly.type
_entity_poly.pdbx_seq_one_letter_code
_entity_poly.pdbx_strand_id
1 'polypeptide(L)'
;MDLSSADKALRWARRDEKKPHARFEGVGIVWIVFSAVWTILLVAAMAFLYSRRDMPILRIRGLLLSFGAVILLHLYWLAVQWVYVVALLFPPAVEFWIMSIWLPFGVVLFHASNSRFLYITKSQKKLFAGNNAGPKSERVQKRGMIGRYYSLDYTNRMLVLVGLGMLFQFLLTIFMFLVLRKFHNSFGIPSTEVTGTESQRKAAARKGWEWWSSIVWQLVWAWVVAPVILWKSRNIRDTQGWRVQTIAQPSWER
;
A
#
# COMPACT_ATOMS: atom_id res chain seq x y z
N MET A 1 -30.56 29.99 36.33
CA MET A 1 -29.93 28.90 35.56
C MET A 1 -31.03 28.10 34.90
N ASP A 2 -31.08 28.12 33.57
CA ASP A 2 -32.17 27.53 32.79
C ASP A 2 -32.06 25.98 32.79
N LEU A 3 -33.03 25.33 33.41
CA LEU A 3 -33.11 23.87 33.54
C LEU A 3 -33.10 23.18 32.17
N SER A 4 -33.60 23.84 31.11
CA SER A 4 -33.60 23.34 29.73
C SER A 4 -32.18 23.18 29.16
N SER A 5 -31.27 24.10 29.52
CA SER A 5 -29.87 24.05 29.07
C SER A 5 -29.08 22.97 29.81
N ALA A 6 -29.34 22.80 31.12
CA ALA A 6 -28.75 21.72 31.91
C ALA A 6 -29.22 20.33 31.43
N ASP A 7 -30.49 20.21 31.08
CA ASP A 7 -31.09 18.96 30.63
C ASP A 7 -30.73 18.59 29.18
N LYS A 8 -30.46 19.60 28.34
CA LYS A 8 -29.77 19.40 27.05
C LYS A 8 -28.33 18.96 27.28
N ALA A 9 -27.57 19.61 28.15
CA ALA A 9 -26.18 19.26 28.44
C ALA A 9 -26.06 17.82 28.99
N LEU A 10 -26.96 17.42 29.89
CA LEU A 10 -27.08 16.05 30.40
C LEU A 10 -27.44 15.03 29.33
N ARG A 11 -28.32 15.38 28.38
CA ARG A 11 -28.63 14.53 27.22
C ARG A 11 -27.46 14.39 26.24
N TRP A 12 -26.64 15.43 26.08
CA TRP A 12 -25.41 15.35 25.29
C TRP A 12 -24.39 14.46 26.00
N ALA A 13 -24.15 14.67 27.30
CA ALA A 13 -23.24 13.85 28.11
C ALA A 13 -23.65 12.36 28.16
N ARG A 14 -24.95 12.06 28.31
CA ARG A 14 -25.46 10.67 28.31
C ARG A 14 -25.37 10.00 26.94
N ARG A 15 -25.33 10.77 25.85
CA ARG A 15 -25.12 10.24 24.49
C ARG A 15 -23.67 9.76 24.31
N ASP A 16 -22.74 10.41 25.02
CA ASP A 16 -21.31 10.09 25.00
C ASP A 16 -20.95 8.86 25.87
N GLU A 17 -21.85 8.44 26.77
CA GLU A 17 -21.71 7.24 27.62
C GLU A 17 -22.26 5.94 26.97
N LYS A 18 -22.85 6.01 25.77
CA LYS A 18 -23.31 4.79 25.09
C LYS A 18 -22.10 3.90 24.77
N LYS A 19 -22.07 2.71 25.37
CA LYS A 19 -21.06 1.66 25.15
C LYS A 19 -20.75 1.52 23.64
N PRO A 20 -19.45 1.41 23.27
CA PRO A 20 -19.08 1.29 21.86
C PRO A 20 -19.72 0.03 21.28
N HIS A 21 -20.59 0.21 20.29
CA HIS A 21 -21.26 -0.85 19.56
C HIS A 21 -20.98 -0.68 18.07
N ALA A 22 -20.87 -1.81 17.37
CA ALA A 22 -20.74 -1.79 15.92
C ALA A 22 -22.02 -1.22 15.28
N ARG A 23 -21.84 -0.38 14.26
CA ARG A 23 -22.95 0.25 13.53
C ARG A 23 -23.37 -0.63 12.37
N PHE A 24 -24.25 -1.58 12.65
CA PHE A 24 -24.90 -2.41 11.63
C PHE A 24 -26.15 -1.73 11.05
N GLU A 25 -26.01 -0.48 10.65
CA GLU A 25 -27.04 0.26 9.91
C GLU A 25 -27.03 -0.20 8.44
N GLY A 26 -28.07 0.13 7.67
CA GLY A 26 -28.18 -0.31 6.25
C GLY A 26 -26.93 0.00 5.42
N VAL A 27 -26.30 1.15 5.68
CA VAL A 27 -25.02 1.54 5.06
C VAL A 27 -23.88 0.58 5.42
N GLY A 28 -23.81 0.13 6.68
CA GLY A 28 -22.80 -0.82 7.15
C GLY A 28 -22.95 -2.18 6.49
N ILE A 29 -24.20 -2.67 6.35
CA ILE A 29 -24.50 -3.93 5.67
C ILE A 29 -24.08 -3.87 4.19
N VAL A 30 -24.40 -2.78 3.50
CA VAL A 30 -23.99 -2.57 2.09
C VAL A 30 -22.48 -2.68 1.94
N TRP A 31 -21.73 -2.01 2.82
CA TRP A 31 -20.27 -2.04 2.76
C TRP A 31 -19.68 -3.42 3.10
N ILE A 32 -20.27 -4.15 4.05
CA ILE A 32 -19.86 -5.52 4.36
C ILE A 32 -20.10 -6.43 3.15
N VAL A 33 -21.31 -6.41 2.58
CA VAL A 33 -21.64 -7.24 1.41
C VAL A 33 -20.74 -6.90 0.23
N PHE A 34 -20.55 -5.61 -0.07
CA PHE A 34 -19.66 -5.16 -1.14
C PHE A 34 -18.23 -5.64 -0.92
N SER A 35 -17.71 -5.52 0.31
CA SER A 35 -16.38 -5.98 0.66
C SER A 35 -16.20 -7.49 0.55
N ALA A 36 -17.23 -8.28 0.89
CA ALA A 36 -17.23 -9.72 0.76
C ALA A 36 -17.25 -10.15 -0.71
N VAL A 37 -18.14 -9.59 -1.52
CA VAL A 37 -18.22 -9.85 -2.97
C VAL A 37 -16.90 -9.51 -3.64
N TRP A 38 -16.35 -8.33 -3.36
CA TRP A 38 -15.06 -7.91 -3.93
C TRP A 38 -13.91 -8.83 -3.53
N THR A 39 -13.88 -9.29 -2.28
CA THR A 39 -12.87 -10.26 -1.81
C THR A 39 -12.98 -11.58 -2.55
N ILE A 40 -14.19 -12.11 -2.75
CA ILE A 40 -14.40 -13.36 -3.50
C ILE A 40 -13.91 -13.21 -4.94
N LEU A 41 -14.27 -12.11 -5.61
CA LEU A 41 -13.83 -11.83 -6.98
C LEU A 41 -12.30 -11.72 -7.08
N LEU A 42 -11.67 -11.03 -6.12
CA LEU A 42 -10.22 -10.87 -6.08
C LEU A 42 -9.51 -12.21 -5.85
N VAL A 43 -9.98 -13.01 -4.89
CA VAL A 43 -9.42 -14.34 -4.62
C VAL A 43 -9.60 -15.27 -5.82
N ALA A 44 -10.77 -15.24 -6.48
CA ALA A 44 -11.01 -16.01 -7.70
C ALA A 44 -10.06 -15.59 -8.83
N ALA A 45 -9.84 -14.29 -9.02
CA ALA A 45 -8.90 -13.76 -10.01
C ALA A 45 -7.46 -14.19 -9.71
N MET A 46 -7.03 -14.11 -8.44
CA MET A 46 -5.71 -14.55 -8.01
C MET A 46 -5.53 -16.06 -8.19
N ALA A 47 -6.54 -16.87 -7.85
CA ALA A 47 -6.53 -18.32 -8.05
C ALA A 47 -6.45 -18.68 -9.53
N PHE A 48 -7.22 -18.00 -10.39
CA PHE A 48 -7.14 -18.18 -11.83
C PHE A 48 -5.75 -17.87 -12.39
N LEU A 49 -5.15 -16.74 -11.97
CA LEU A 49 -3.80 -16.36 -12.36
C LEU A 49 -2.73 -17.34 -11.83
N TYR A 50 -2.93 -17.89 -10.64
CA TYR A 50 -2.05 -18.91 -10.07
C TYR A 50 -2.13 -20.23 -10.85
N SER A 51 -3.33 -20.66 -11.23
CA SER A 51 -3.51 -21.86 -12.06
C SER A 51 -2.91 -21.71 -13.46
N ARG A 52 -2.84 -20.48 -13.99
CA ARG A 52 -2.22 -20.17 -15.29
C ARG A 52 -0.78 -19.64 -15.17
N ARG A 53 -0.10 -19.89 -14.05
CA ARG A 53 1.27 -19.39 -13.76
C ARG A 53 2.34 -19.81 -14.77
N ASP A 54 2.06 -20.86 -15.56
CA ASP A 54 3.01 -21.39 -16.55
C ASP A 54 3.11 -20.51 -17.80
N MET A 55 2.21 -19.54 -17.99
CA MET A 55 2.33 -18.57 -19.06
C MET A 55 3.58 -17.68 -18.86
N PRO A 56 4.45 -17.53 -19.88
CA PRO A 56 5.69 -16.76 -19.77
C PRO A 56 5.48 -15.31 -19.28
N ILE A 57 4.37 -14.68 -19.68
CA ILE A 57 4.02 -13.31 -19.27
C ILE A 57 3.79 -13.18 -17.76
N LEU A 58 3.24 -14.21 -17.12
CA LEU A 58 2.97 -14.26 -15.67
C LEU A 58 4.24 -14.60 -14.88
N ARG A 59 5.07 -15.51 -15.40
CA ARG A 59 6.34 -15.90 -14.78
C ARG A 59 7.35 -14.75 -14.69
N ILE A 60 7.39 -13.89 -15.72
CA ILE A 60 8.30 -12.74 -15.79
C ILE A 60 7.95 -11.65 -14.76
N ARG A 61 6.67 -11.44 -14.48
CA ARG A 61 6.19 -10.36 -13.58
C ARG A 61 6.45 -10.63 -12.09
N GLY A 62 6.79 -11.88 -11.75
CA GLY A 62 7.02 -12.30 -10.37
C GLY A 62 5.74 -12.34 -9.56
N LEU A 63 4.91 -13.38 -9.80
CA LEU A 63 3.59 -13.57 -9.20
C LEU A 63 3.53 -13.27 -7.70
N LEU A 64 4.53 -13.75 -6.95
CA LEU A 64 4.56 -13.62 -5.49
C LEU A 64 4.61 -12.15 -5.02
N LEU A 65 5.37 -11.30 -5.71
CA LEU A 65 5.48 -9.87 -5.39
C LEU A 65 4.19 -9.14 -5.75
N SER A 66 3.58 -9.46 -6.91
CA SER A 66 2.30 -8.89 -7.31
C SER A 66 1.19 -9.29 -6.34
N PHE A 67 1.12 -10.57 -5.97
CA PHE A 67 0.11 -11.10 -5.05
C PHE A 67 0.28 -10.51 -3.65
N GLY A 68 1.51 -10.44 -3.14
CA GLY A 68 1.77 -9.78 -1.85
C GLY A 68 1.32 -8.32 -1.85
N ALA A 69 1.58 -7.59 -2.94
CA ALA A 69 1.18 -6.19 -3.07
C ALA A 69 -0.35 -6.04 -3.10
N VAL A 70 -1.02 -6.86 -3.92
CA VAL A 70 -2.49 -6.87 -4.05
C VAL A 70 -3.14 -7.25 -2.73
N ILE A 71 -2.63 -8.27 -2.03
CA ILE A 71 -3.15 -8.68 -0.71
C ILE A 71 -3.02 -7.52 0.29
N LEU A 72 -1.85 -6.88 0.40
CA LEU A 72 -1.66 -5.77 1.33
C LEU A 72 -2.58 -4.58 1.03
N LEU A 73 -2.72 -4.22 -0.25
CA LEU A 73 -3.63 -3.15 -0.68
C LEU A 73 -5.10 -3.51 -0.45
N HIS A 74 -5.47 -4.77 -0.66
CA HIS A 74 -6.83 -5.26 -0.42
C HIS A 74 -7.17 -5.27 1.07
N LEU A 75 -6.24 -5.72 1.93
CA LEU A 75 -6.41 -5.66 3.38
C LEU A 75 -6.56 -4.20 3.85
N TYR A 76 -5.77 -3.27 3.30
CA TYR A 76 -5.93 -1.84 3.58
C TYR A 76 -7.31 -1.33 3.16
N TRP A 77 -7.74 -1.65 1.94
CA TRP A 77 -9.06 -1.26 1.45
C TRP A 77 -10.18 -1.83 2.33
N LEU A 78 -10.11 -3.10 2.73
CA LEU A 78 -11.06 -3.72 3.67
C LEU A 78 -11.11 -2.99 5.01
N ALA A 79 -9.94 -2.68 5.59
CA ALA A 79 -9.86 -1.96 6.85
C ALA A 79 -10.56 -0.59 6.75
N VAL A 80 -10.27 0.18 5.69
CA VAL A 80 -10.93 1.47 5.42
C VAL A 80 -12.43 1.30 5.24
N GLN A 81 -12.84 0.26 4.51
CA GLN A 81 -14.25 0.02 4.23
C GLN A 81 -15.06 -0.29 5.48
N TRP A 82 -14.43 -0.98 6.42
CA TRP A 82 -15.04 -1.38 7.67
C TRP A 82 -15.00 -0.29 8.72
N VAL A 83 -14.18 0.77 8.57
CA VAL A 83 -14.12 1.90 9.53
C VAL A 83 -15.51 2.38 9.93
N TYR A 84 -16.45 2.52 8.99
CA TYR A 84 -17.81 2.94 9.32
C TYR A 84 -18.52 2.00 10.33
N VAL A 85 -18.33 0.69 10.20
CA VAL A 85 -18.96 -0.34 11.03
C VAL A 85 -18.25 -0.48 12.37
N VAL A 86 -16.91 -0.48 12.36
CA VAL A 86 -16.09 -0.90 13.51
C VAL A 86 -15.30 0.23 14.19
N ALA A 87 -15.34 1.47 13.70
CA ALA A 87 -14.52 2.59 14.22
C ALA A 87 -14.67 2.86 15.73
N LEU A 88 -15.75 2.45 16.38
CA LEU A 88 -15.93 2.64 17.83
C LEU A 88 -15.24 1.57 18.67
N LEU A 89 -15.00 0.40 18.06
CA LEU A 89 -14.42 -0.78 18.70
C LEU A 89 -12.89 -0.85 18.52
N PHE A 90 -12.35 -0.25 17.46
CA PHE A 90 -10.92 -0.34 17.18
C PHE A 90 -10.09 0.55 18.11
N PRO A 91 -9.02 0.01 18.74
CA PRO A 91 -8.04 0.82 19.43
C PRO A 91 -7.33 1.75 18.43
N PRO A 92 -7.13 3.05 18.76
CA PRO A 92 -6.44 3.99 17.87
C PRO A 92 -5.02 3.55 17.47
N ALA A 93 -4.34 2.80 18.34
CA ALA A 93 -3.05 2.19 18.04
C ALA A 93 -3.11 1.26 16.81
N VAL A 94 -4.14 0.42 16.71
CA VAL A 94 -4.31 -0.52 15.59
C VAL A 94 -4.54 0.25 14.28
N GLU A 95 -5.35 1.31 14.33
CA GLU A 95 -5.57 2.18 13.16
C GLU A 95 -4.27 2.81 12.67
N PHE A 96 -3.44 3.30 13.58
CA PHE A 96 -2.13 3.87 13.26
C PHE A 96 -1.22 2.86 12.53
N TRP A 97 -1.15 1.62 13.02
CA TRP A 97 -0.35 0.56 12.39
C TRP A 97 -0.86 0.19 11.00
N ILE A 98 -2.17 0.01 10.84
CA ILE A 98 -2.79 -0.34 9.55
C ILE A 98 -2.49 0.74 8.51
N MET A 99 -2.69 2.01 8.86
CA MET A 99 -2.50 3.14 7.95
C MET A 99 -1.03 3.36 7.60
N SER A 100 -0.12 3.17 8.56
CA SER A 100 1.30 3.45 8.39
C SER A 100 2.10 2.32 7.72
N ILE A 101 1.53 1.11 7.63
CA ILE A 101 2.20 -0.06 7.03
C ILE A 101 1.51 -0.53 5.75
N TRP A 102 0.21 -0.84 5.81
CA TRP A 102 -0.41 -1.65 4.75
C TRP A 102 -0.44 -0.92 3.40
N LEU A 103 -0.84 0.34 3.40
CA LEU A 103 -0.83 1.18 2.21
C LEU A 103 0.59 1.43 1.66
N PRO A 104 1.54 1.99 2.43
CA PRO A 104 2.87 2.29 1.89
C PRO A 104 3.60 1.03 1.41
N PHE A 105 3.45 -0.10 2.10
CA PHE A 105 4.09 -1.34 1.71
C PHE A 105 3.44 -1.92 0.47
N GLY A 106 2.11 -1.93 0.40
CA GLY A 106 1.36 -2.37 -0.78
C GLY A 106 1.76 -1.61 -2.04
N VAL A 107 1.85 -0.28 -1.97
CA VAL A 107 2.27 0.59 -3.09
C VAL A 107 3.71 0.29 -3.51
N VAL A 108 4.64 0.25 -2.55
CA VAL A 108 6.06 -0.03 -2.80
C VAL A 108 6.25 -1.40 -3.47
N LEU A 109 5.56 -2.43 -2.96
CA LEU A 109 5.66 -3.79 -3.48
C LEU A 109 5.03 -3.90 -4.88
N PHE A 110 3.96 -3.17 -5.14
CA PHE A 110 3.35 -3.04 -6.46
C PHE A 110 4.30 -2.39 -7.47
N HIS A 111 4.97 -1.31 -7.07
CA HIS A 111 6.00 -0.66 -7.89
C HIS A 111 7.21 -1.54 -8.16
N ALA A 112 7.67 -2.30 -7.15
CA ALA A 112 8.76 -3.26 -7.31
C ALA A 112 8.40 -4.36 -8.33
N SER A 113 7.17 -4.90 -8.26
CA SER A 113 6.68 -5.90 -9.21
C SER A 113 6.62 -5.36 -10.64
N ASN A 114 6.08 -4.15 -10.83
CA ASN A 114 5.99 -3.53 -12.17
C ASN A 114 7.36 -3.16 -12.75
N SER A 115 8.29 -2.70 -11.91
CA SER A 115 9.64 -2.35 -12.35
C SER A 115 10.46 -3.57 -12.73
N ARG A 116 10.24 -4.72 -12.07
CA ARG A 116 10.88 -6.01 -12.42
C ARG A 116 10.52 -6.46 -13.82
N PHE A 117 9.24 -6.31 -14.19
CA PHE A 117 8.76 -6.62 -15.54
C PHE A 117 9.48 -5.80 -16.62
N LEU A 118 9.57 -4.48 -16.44
CA LEU A 118 10.25 -3.58 -17.39
C LEU A 118 11.75 -3.88 -17.52
N TYR A 119 12.37 -4.37 -16.46
CA TYR A 119 13.78 -4.74 -16.50
C TYR A 119 14.02 -6.02 -17.30
N ILE A 120 13.23 -7.06 -17.04
CA ILE A 120 13.38 -8.35 -17.75
C ILE A 120 13.11 -8.18 -19.24
N THR A 121 12.11 -7.38 -19.63
CA THR A 121 11.82 -7.10 -21.05
C THR A 121 12.96 -6.33 -21.73
N LYS A 122 13.60 -5.36 -21.05
CA LYS A 122 14.80 -4.68 -21.56
C LYS A 122 15.99 -5.63 -21.72
N SER A 123 16.21 -6.53 -20.74
CA SER A 123 17.27 -7.54 -20.81
C SER A 123 17.04 -8.53 -21.95
N GLN A 124 15.79 -8.99 -22.15
CA GLN A 124 15.41 -9.82 -23.28
C GLN A 124 15.61 -9.08 -24.61
N LYS A 125 15.13 -7.84 -24.73
CA LYS A 125 15.32 -7.01 -25.94
C LYS A 125 16.81 -6.82 -26.28
N LYS A 126 17.67 -6.63 -25.27
CA LYS A 126 19.12 -6.51 -25.48
C LYS A 126 19.77 -7.81 -25.94
N LEU A 127 19.28 -8.97 -25.49
CA LEU A 127 19.74 -10.27 -25.95
C LEU A 127 19.30 -10.53 -27.40
N PHE A 128 18.04 -10.24 -27.75
CA PHE A 128 17.52 -10.41 -29.11
C PHE A 128 18.04 -9.36 -30.11
N ALA A 129 18.32 -8.14 -29.66
CA ALA A 129 19.03 -7.13 -30.47
C ALA A 129 20.54 -7.38 -30.54
N GLY A 130 21.05 -8.36 -29.80
CA GLY A 130 22.46 -8.57 -29.49
C GLY A 130 23.11 -9.73 -30.22
N ASN A 131 22.67 -10.09 -31.44
CA ASN A 131 23.40 -11.02 -32.31
C ASN A 131 24.81 -10.51 -32.76
N ASN A 132 25.30 -9.39 -32.19
CA ASN A 132 26.61 -8.79 -32.48
C ASN A 132 27.42 -8.39 -31.21
N ALA A 133 27.12 -8.91 -30.01
CA ALA A 133 27.87 -8.52 -28.81
C ALA A 133 29.03 -9.52 -28.50
N GLY A 134 30.25 -9.12 -28.87
CA GLY A 134 31.50 -9.83 -28.61
C GLY A 134 31.82 -10.08 -27.12
N PRO A 135 32.95 -10.76 -26.82
CA PRO A 135 33.21 -11.36 -25.51
C PRO A 135 33.25 -10.32 -24.39
N LYS A 136 32.52 -10.61 -23.31
CA LYS A 136 32.39 -9.72 -22.14
C LYS A 136 33.73 -9.64 -21.40
N SER A 137 34.34 -8.46 -21.43
CA SER A 137 35.49 -8.07 -20.58
C SER A 137 35.24 -8.42 -19.11
N GLU A 138 36.21 -9.12 -18.50
CA GLU A 138 36.29 -9.44 -17.07
C GLU A 138 36.13 -8.17 -16.22
N ARG A 139 35.04 -8.10 -15.45
CA ARG A 139 34.84 -7.04 -14.47
C ARG A 139 35.58 -7.37 -13.18
N VAL A 140 36.64 -6.61 -12.92
CA VAL A 140 37.39 -6.56 -11.66
C VAL A 140 36.45 -6.57 -10.46
N GLN A 141 36.48 -7.66 -9.68
CA GLN A 141 35.70 -7.83 -8.46
C GLN A 141 36.19 -6.86 -7.39
N LYS A 142 35.48 -5.73 -7.19
CA LYS A 142 35.70 -4.89 -6.02
C LYS A 142 35.22 -5.64 -4.75
N ARG A 143 36.14 -5.97 -3.85
CA ARG A 143 35.85 -6.58 -2.53
C ARG A 143 35.12 -5.56 -1.62
N GLY A 144 34.03 -5.99 -0.98
CA GLY A 144 33.26 -5.21 0.01
C GLY A 144 31.73 -5.36 -0.16
N MET A 145 30.94 -5.02 0.86
CA MET A 145 29.46 -5.08 0.81
C MET A 145 28.89 -4.23 -0.33
N ILE A 146 29.52 -3.08 -0.60
CA ILE A 146 29.19 -2.18 -1.71
C ILE A 146 29.52 -2.84 -3.05
N GLY A 147 30.69 -3.49 -3.18
CA GLY A 147 31.07 -4.24 -4.38
C GLY A 147 30.16 -5.44 -4.66
N ARG A 148 29.65 -6.10 -3.62
CA ARG A 148 28.64 -7.17 -3.70
C ARG A 148 27.26 -6.64 -4.12
N TYR A 149 26.88 -5.46 -3.67
CA TYR A 149 25.68 -4.77 -4.16
C TYR A 149 25.81 -4.37 -5.64
N TYR A 150 26.97 -3.88 -6.06
CA TYR A 150 27.26 -3.56 -7.47
C TYR A 150 27.55 -4.78 -8.36
N SER A 151 27.63 -5.99 -7.81
CA SER A 151 27.71 -7.25 -8.58
C SER A 151 26.36 -7.97 -8.67
N LEU A 152 25.40 -7.67 -7.78
CA LEU A 152 24.05 -8.21 -7.83
C LEU A 152 23.32 -7.79 -9.11
N ASP A 153 22.48 -8.70 -9.62
CA ASP A 153 21.59 -8.42 -10.74
C ASP A 153 20.67 -7.23 -10.42
N TYR A 154 20.31 -6.41 -11.42
CA TYR A 154 19.60 -5.14 -11.18
C TYR A 154 18.26 -5.35 -10.43
N THR A 155 17.60 -6.48 -10.69
CA THR A 155 16.40 -6.92 -9.97
C THR A 155 16.67 -7.04 -8.46
N ASN A 156 17.78 -7.66 -8.06
CA ASN A 156 18.14 -7.83 -6.66
C ASN A 156 18.53 -6.50 -6.01
N ARG A 157 19.19 -5.60 -6.74
CA ARG A 157 19.48 -4.25 -6.23
C ARG A 157 18.21 -3.46 -5.94
N MET A 158 17.26 -3.52 -6.87
CA MET A 158 15.96 -2.87 -6.69
C MET A 158 15.20 -3.45 -5.50
N LEU A 159 15.17 -4.78 -5.34
CA LEU A 159 14.54 -5.43 -4.19
C LEU A 159 15.22 -5.04 -2.87
N VAL A 160 16.55 -4.92 -2.84
CA VAL A 160 17.30 -4.46 -1.67
C VAL A 160 16.97 -3.00 -1.33
N LEU A 161 16.92 -2.09 -2.32
CA LEU A 161 16.55 -0.69 -2.10
C LEU A 161 15.11 -0.55 -1.58
N VAL A 162 14.18 -1.27 -2.22
CA VAL A 162 12.78 -1.31 -1.81
C VAL A 162 12.65 -1.90 -0.39
N GLY A 163 13.36 -2.99 -0.10
CA GLY A 163 13.41 -3.59 1.23
C GLY A 163 13.97 -2.65 2.29
N LEU A 164 15.04 -1.91 1.98
CA LEU A 164 15.62 -0.93 2.88
C LEU A 164 14.66 0.25 3.14
N GLY A 165 13.95 0.71 2.11
CA GLY A 165 12.90 1.73 2.26
C GLY A 165 11.73 1.26 3.13
N MET A 166 11.27 0.01 2.94
CA MET A 166 10.24 -0.58 3.80
C MET A 166 10.72 -0.75 5.25
N LEU A 167 11.97 -1.18 5.46
CA LEU A 167 12.56 -1.30 6.79
C LEU A 167 12.68 0.07 7.48
N PHE A 168 13.16 1.08 6.75
CA PHE A 168 13.24 2.44 7.27
C PHE A 168 11.87 2.98 7.68
N GLN A 169 10.85 2.80 6.81
CA GLN A 169 9.47 3.16 7.12
C GLN A 169 8.95 2.43 8.36
N PHE A 170 9.22 1.14 8.49
CA PHE A 170 8.83 0.34 9.65
C PHE A 170 9.47 0.85 10.94
N LEU A 171 10.78 1.11 10.92
CA LEU A 171 11.51 1.64 12.06
C LEU A 171 11.03 3.04 12.45
N LEU A 172 10.73 3.89 11.47
CA LEU A 172 10.15 5.22 11.71
C LEU A 172 8.76 5.10 12.36
N THR A 173 7.94 4.14 11.90
CA THR A 173 6.62 3.86 12.47
C THR A 173 6.72 3.36 13.91
N ILE A 174 7.63 2.42 14.18
CA ILE A 174 7.93 1.95 15.55
C ILE A 174 8.37 3.11 16.43
N PHE A 175 9.33 3.91 15.96
CA PHE A 175 9.84 5.04 16.71
C PHE A 175 8.73 6.03 17.08
N MET A 176 7.87 6.39 16.11
CA MET A 176 6.72 7.25 16.38
C MET A 176 5.74 6.61 17.37
N PHE A 177 5.46 5.31 17.23
CA PHE A 177 4.59 4.59 18.16
C PHE A 177 5.12 4.62 19.60
N LEU A 178 6.42 4.41 19.79
CA LEU A 178 7.05 4.39 21.11
C LEU A 178 7.15 5.79 21.76
N VAL A 179 7.38 6.83 20.95
CA VAL A 179 7.54 8.21 21.44
C VAL A 179 6.21 8.82 21.88
N LEU A 180 5.10 8.46 21.23
CA LEU A 180 3.78 9.00 21.54
C LEU A 180 3.10 8.29 22.72
N ARG A 181 3.02 8.99 23.86
CA ARG A 181 2.25 8.57 25.04
C ARG A 181 0.74 8.53 24.79
N LYS A 182 0.31 9.05 23.63
CA LYS A 182 -1.06 8.98 23.13
C LYS A 182 -1.58 7.56 22.91
N PHE A 183 -0.69 6.62 22.57
CA PHE A 183 -1.05 5.23 22.29
C PHE A 183 -0.78 4.29 23.49
N HIS A 184 -0.11 4.76 24.54
CA HIS A 184 0.32 3.98 25.69
C HIS A 184 0.11 4.73 27.01
N ASN A 185 -0.53 4.11 27.99
CA ASN A 185 -0.73 4.74 29.31
C ASN A 185 0.56 4.77 30.16
N SER A 186 1.54 3.90 29.89
CA SER A 186 2.71 3.67 30.76
C SER A 186 4.01 4.32 30.30
N PHE A 187 4.22 4.57 29.00
CA PHE A 187 5.48 5.09 28.47
C PHE A 187 5.26 6.07 27.30
N GLY A 188 6.20 6.99 27.10
CA GLY A 188 6.16 8.05 26.07
C GLY A 188 6.43 9.43 26.65
N ILE A 189 6.50 10.46 25.80
CA ILE A 189 6.79 11.84 26.23
C ILE A 189 5.56 12.43 26.97
N PRO A 190 5.67 12.90 28.23
CA PRO A 190 4.55 13.39 29.05
C PRO A 190 3.72 14.52 28.43
N SER A 191 4.31 15.29 27.50
CA SER A 191 3.64 16.41 26.80
C SER A 191 2.67 15.95 25.69
N THR A 192 2.63 14.66 25.37
CA THR A 192 1.77 14.10 24.29
C THR A 192 0.49 13.42 24.80
N GLU A 193 0.19 13.57 26.09
CA GLU A 193 -0.99 12.99 26.72
C GLU A 193 -2.27 13.69 26.27
N VAL A 194 -3.31 12.90 25.99
CA VAL A 194 -4.65 13.42 25.77
C VAL A 194 -5.48 13.14 27.01
N THR A 195 -5.86 14.20 27.70
CA THR A 195 -6.81 14.18 28.82
C THR A 195 -8.23 14.36 28.29
N GLY A 196 -9.22 13.66 28.88
CA GLY A 196 -10.62 13.72 28.46
C GLY A 196 -11.32 12.36 28.50
N THR A 197 -12.58 12.33 28.05
CA THR A 197 -13.38 11.09 27.94
C THR A 197 -12.79 10.13 26.90
N GLU A 198 -13.12 8.84 26.97
CA GLU A 198 -12.55 7.81 26.06
C GLU A 198 -12.80 8.14 24.58
N SER A 199 -13.97 8.69 24.26
CA SER A 199 -14.34 9.14 22.92
C SER A 199 -13.50 10.34 22.44
N GLN A 200 -13.23 11.30 23.32
CA GLN A 200 -12.36 12.45 23.04
C GLN A 200 -10.90 12.02 22.85
N ARG A 201 -10.41 11.09 23.67
CA ARG A 201 -9.06 10.51 23.52
C ARG A 201 -8.90 9.78 22.19
N LYS A 202 -9.88 8.98 21.77
CA LYS A 202 -9.90 8.32 20.45
C LYS A 202 -9.96 9.33 19.30
N ALA A 203 -10.81 10.35 19.39
CA ALA A 203 -10.92 11.39 18.36
C ALA A 203 -9.63 12.22 18.23
N ALA A 204 -8.98 12.53 19.35
CA ALA A 204 -7.69 13.18 19.35
C ALA A 204 -6.61 12.26 18.76
N ALA A 205 -6.59 10.95 19.07
CA ALA A 205 -5.63 9.99 18.53
C ALA A 205 -5.61 9.90 17.00
N ARG A 206 -6.74 10.19 16.34
CA ARG A 206 -6.84 10.25 14.87
C ARG A 206 -6.34 11.56 14.25
N LYS A 207 -5.89 12.52 15.06
CA LYS A 207 -5.45 13.85 14.64
C LYS A 207 -4.12 14.21 15.27
N GLY A 208 -3.15 14.66 14.49
CA GLY A 208 -1.92 15.21 15.05
C GLY A 208 -0.72 15.04 14.15
N TRP A 209 0.42 15.49 14.66
CA TRP A 209 1.68 15.46 13.94
C TRP A 209 2.13 14.02 13.63
N GLU A 210 1.78 13.03 14.45
CA GLU A 210 2.21 11.64 14.31
C GLU A 210 1.90 10.98 12.95
N TRP A 211 0.87 11.48 12.26
CA TRP A 211 0.46 11.00 10.95
C TRP A 211 1.38 11.48 9.81
N TRP A 212 2.31 12.41 10.08
CA TRP A 212 3.20 12.99 9.08
C TRP A 212 3.94 11.94 8.26
N SER A 213 4.37 10.85 8.90
CA SER A 213 5.10 9.76 8.24
C SER A 213 4.27 9.09 7.13
N SER A 214 2.97 8.85 7.37
CA SER A 214 2.04 8.31 6.37
C SER A 214 1.72 9.32 5.26
N ILE A 215 1.52 10.59 5.62
CA ILE A 215 1.11 11.65 4.68
C ILE A 215 2.26 12.01 3.74
N VAL A 216 3.46 12.24 4.29
CA VAL A 216 4.66 12.54 3.50
C VAL A 216 4.94 11.42 2.53
N TRP A 217 4.81 10.16 2.96
CA TRP A 217 5.04 9.03 2.08
C TRP A 217 4.01 8.97 0.95
N GLN A 218 2.72 9.14 1.23
CA GLN A 218 1.67 9.23 0.20
C GLN A 218 1.96 10.36 -0.81
N LEU A 219 2.39 11.54 -0.33
CA LEU A 219 2.76 12.66 -1.18
C LEU A 219 3.97 12.36 -2.06
N VAL A 220 5.02 11.77 -1.50
CA VAL A 220 6.22 11.38 -2.27
C VAL A 220 5.85 10.41 -3.40
N TRP A 221 5.01 9.41 -3.15
CA TRP A 221 4.58 8.48 -4.20
C TRP A 221 3.70 9.16 -5.24
N ALA A 222 2.72 9.95 -4.82
CA ALA A 222 1.75 10.58 -5.71
C ALA A 222 2.38 11.69 -6.57
N TRP A 223 3.28 12.50 -6.00
CA TRP A 223 3.81 13.71 -6.65
C TRP A 223 5.20 13.55 -7.25
N VAL A 224 6.01 12.61 -6.76
CA VAL A 224 7.36 12.41 -7.29
C VAL A 224 7.41 11.13 -8.10
N VAL A 225 7.06 10.00 -7.50
CA VAL A 225 7.27 8.70 -8.13
C VAL A 225 6.30 8.46 -9.29
N ALA A 226 5.01 8.70 -9.09
CA ALA A 226 4.02 8.51 -10.16
C ALA A 226 4.31 9.39 -11.40
N PRO A 227 4.61 10.69 -11.28
CA PRO A 227 4.99 11.52 -12.43
C PRO A 227 6.30 11.08 -13.08
N VAL A 228 7.33 10.70 -12.30
CA VAL A 228 8.60 10.19 -12.85
C VAL A 228 8.37 8.90 -13.66
N ILE A 229 7.51 8.00 -13.18
CA ILE A 229 7.16 6.77 -13.90
C ILE A 229 6.39 7.09 -15.17
N LEU A 230 5.37 7.95 -15.10
CA LEU A 230 4.61 8.40 -16.27
C LEU A 230 5.51 9.07 -17.31
N TRP A 231 6.45 9.91 -16.85
CA TRP A 231 7.43 10.56 -17.72
C TRP A 231 8.35 9.54 -18.40
N LYS A 232 8.88 8.57 -17.64
CA LYS A 232 9.73 7.51 -18.18
C LYS A 232 8.98 6.55 -19.12
N SER A 233 7.67 6.35 -18.92
CA SER A 233 6.86 5.49 -19.77
C SER A 233 6.43 6.16 -21.08
N ARG A 234 6.47 7.49 -21.19
CA ARG A 234 6.04 8.23 -22.40
C ARG A 234 6.81 7.89 -23.67
N ASN A 235 8.02 7.33 -23.55
CA ASN A 235 8.84 6.94 -24.70
C ASN A 235 8.90 5.42 -24.93
N ILE A 236 8.11 4.62 -24.19
CA ILE A 236 7.99 3.19 -24.46
C ILE A 236 6.96 3.01 -25.57
N ARG A 237 7.45 2.82 -26.80
CA ARG A 237 6.63 2.30 -27.90
C ARG A 237 6.26 0.86 -27.56
N ASP A 238 5.04 0.66 -27.10
CA ASP A 238 4.52 -0.67 -26.81
C ASP A 238 4.48 -1.50 -28.10
N THR A 239 4.96 -2.74 -28.02
CA THR A 239 4.84 -3.73 -29.11
C THR A 239 3.52 -4.50 -29.02
N GLN A 240 2.78 -4.32 -27.93
CA GLN A 240 1.42 -4.78 -27.75
C GLN A 240 0.49 -3.63 -28.16
N GLY A 241 0.04 -3.64 -29.41
CA GLY A 241 -0.79 -2.60 -30.03
C GLY A 241 -2.14 -2.38 -29.32
N TRP A 242 -2.14 -1.66 -28.21
CA TRP A 242 -3.34 -1.19 -27.52
C TRP A 242 -3.82 0.17 -28.06
N ARG A 243 -3.29 0.61 -29.21
CA ARG A 243 -3.86 1.72 -29.98
C ARG A 243 -4.90 1.16 -30.95
N VAL A 244 -6.15 1.09 -30.49
CA VAL A 244 -7.39 1.21 -31.31
C VAL A 244 -7.62 0.17 -32.44
N GLN A 245 -6.63 -0.64 -32.83
CA GLN A 245 -6.72 -1.59 -33.94
C GLN A 245 -7.66 -2.78 -33.66
N THR A 246 -8.10 -3.00 -32.42
CA THR A 246 -9.10 -4.02 -32.09
C THR A 246 -10.54 -3.56 -32.34
N ILE A 247 -10.80 -2.28 -32.65
CA ILE A 247 -12.16 -1.74 -32.83
C ILE A 247 -12.56 -1.66 -34.32
N ALA A 248 -11.60 -1.69 -35.25
CA ALA A 248 -11.87 -1.56 -36.68
C ALA A 248 -11.25 -2.71 -37.49
N GLN A 249 -11.83 -3.91 -37.37
CA GLN A 249 -11.70 -4.93 -38.41
C GLN A 249 -13.09 -5.20 -38.98
N PRO A 250 -13.44 -4.66 -40.16
CA PRO A 250 -14.68 -4.97 -40.85
C PRO A 250 -14.68 -6.45 -41.23
N SER A 251 -15.68 -7.19 -40.77
CA SER A 251 -15.88 -8.61 -41.05
C SER A 251 -16.61 -8.83 -42.38
N TRP A 252 -16.10 -8.28 -43.48
CA TRP A 252 -16.65 -8.51 -44.82
C TRP A 252 -15.54 -8.82 -45.81
N GLU A 253 -15.15 -10.09 -45.86
CA GLU A 253 -14.68 -10.80 -47.05
C GLU A 253 -14.51 -12.28 -46.69
N ARG A 254 -15.60 -13.04 -46.86
CA ARG A 254 -15.64 -14.40 -47.42
C ARG A 254 -17.08 -14.83 -47.61
#